data_AF-A0A258VXN0-F1
#
_entry.id   AF-A0A258VXN0-F1
#
_cell.length_a   1.000
_cell.length_b   1.000
_cell.length_c   1.000
_cell.angle_alpha   90.00
_cell.angle_beta   90.00
_cell.angle_gamma   90.00
#
_symmetry.space_group_name_H-M   'P 1'
#
loop_
_entity.id
_entity.type
_entity.pdbx_description
1 polymer ?
#
loop_
_entity_poly.entity_id
_entity_poly.type
_entity_poly.pdbx_seq_one_letter_code
_entity_poly.pdbx_strand_id
1 'polypeptide(L)'
;MDSNLNLQYHTFGCKVNTYDTGLIQKNLKNHVGVLKSALVPVEGAAKPAVHILNTCAVTKEATQQAVRLIRKLKAKEPFSTIVVTGCAAQVDTESFMDLPSVDLVVANSHKHELPFILDNFFRKRDLNKTFKSNIFKKEDLGVGGGEEDSHTRSFLKIQDGCNSFCSFCIIPYARGTSRSLKVKTLLERIGELEAQNVQEVVLAGVHIGDYYDTDVNLGLDGLLETILNKTKIQRIRLGSLEPIEVTDRLLDVFQDSRVCSHFHMSIQSAQSEVLKEMKRKYTRNDVESALHKIAVKVPNAYVGMDVITGFPTESESDFKETMTSLESTPWTRIHVFPYSERKGTKAAVMETSVPHSVRKQRAEEMRDLSNQRLRQQAENQKGLVKKTLVLKKGQTLSRDYWNIKLPGVDPVMAAGWTGQEVDVRIVGTEVQINQNDCHLIGEIDG
;
A
#
# COMPACT_ATOMS: atom_id res chain seq x y z
N MET A 1 4.94 -33.41 18.76
CA MET A 1 4.76 -32.11 19.44
C MET A 1 5.45 -31.05 18.60
N ASP A 2 4.72 -30.00 18.23
CA ASP A 2 5.02 -29.10 17.10
C ASP A 2 6.44 -28.49 17.08
N SER A 3 7.15 -28.82 16.01
CA SER A 3 8.51 -28.37 15.67
C SER A 3 8.52 -27.05 14.88
N ASN A 4 7.55 -26.16 15.10
CA ASN A 4 7.45 -24.93 14.31
C ASN A 4 8.32 -23.82 14.92
N LEU A 5 9.15 -23.18 14.09
CA LEU A 5 9.79 -21.90 14.42
C LEU A 5 8.73 -20.89 14.86
N ASN A 6 9.02 -20.11 15.89
CA ASN A 6 8.19 -18.98 16.27
C ASN A 6 8.49 -17.78 15.34
N LEU A 7 7.86 -17.76 14.15
CA LEU A 7 8.00 -16.70 13.18
C LEU A 7 7.03 -15.55 13.48
N GLN A 8 7.55 -14.34 13.67
CA GLN A 8 6.76 -13.13 13.87
C GLN A 8 7.03 -12.12 12.76
N TYR A 9 5.98 -11.62 12.12
CA TYR A 9 6.07 -10.70 10.99
C TYR A 9 5.68 -9.29 11.41
N HIS A 10 6.51 -8.31 11.07
CA HIS A 10 6.28 -6.91 11.39
C HIS A 10 6.35 -6.10 10.10
N THR A 11 5.22 -5.61 9.62
CA THR A 11 5.10 -4.89 8.36
C THR A 11 5.03 -3.39 8.60
N PHE A 12 5.86 -2.63 7.91
CA PHE A 12 5.85 -1.17 7.99
C PHE A 12 5.69 -0.53 6.60
N GLY A 13 4.86 0.51 6.52
CA GLY A 13 4.73 1.37 5.36
C GLY A 13 3.56 1.02 4.45
N CYS A 14 3.83 0.72 3.17
CA CYS A 14 2.82 0.76 2.11
C CYS A 14 2.11 -0.59 1.85
N LYS A 15 1.01 -0.54 1.07
CA LYS A 15 0.23 -1.70 0.63
C LYS A 15 1.08 -2.79 -0.05
N VAL A 16 2.12 -2.41 -0.80
CA VAL A 16 3.06 -3.35 -1.43
C VAL A 16 3.85 -4.14 -0.39
N ASN A 17 4.19 -3.54 0.76
CA ASN A 17 4.84 -4.27 1.85
C ASN A 17 3.89 -5.24 2.55
N THR A 18 2.60 -4.93 2.68
CA THR A 18 1.59 -5.88 3.18
C THR A 18 1.53 -7.10 2.28
N TYR A 19 1.43 -6.90 0.96
CA TYR A 19 1.52 -7.98 -0.03
C TYR A 19 2.81 -8.80 0.12
N ASP A 20 3.97 -8.13 0.14
CA ASP A 20 5.26 -8.81 0.21
C ASP A 20 5.39 -9.63 1.52
N THR A 21 4.76 -9.17 2.61
CA THR A 21 4.73 -9.91 3.89
C THR A 21 3.95 -11.20 3.76
N GLY A 22 2.76 -11.16 3.14
CA GLY A 22 1.98 -12.37 2.94
C GLY A 22 2.66 -13.37 1.99
N LEU A 23 3.40 -12.89 1.00
CA LEU A 23 4.25 -13.76 0.17
C LEU A 23 5.38 -14.41 0.98
N ILE A 24 6.05 -13.63 1.84
CA ILE A 24 7.05 -14.17 2.77
C ILE A 24 6.42 -15.26 3.66
N GLN A 25 5.24 -15.00 4.23
CA GLN A 25 4.51 -15.97 5.06
C GLN A 25 4.19 -17.26 4.30
N LYS A 26 3.64 -17.15 3.07
CA LYS A 26 3.33 -18.30 2.20
C LYS A 26 4.59 -19.11 1.90
N ASN A 27 5.65 -18.43 1.49
CA ASN A 27 6.91 -19.09 1.14
C ASN A 27 7.53 -19.80 2.35
N LEU A 28 7.58 -19.15 3.52
CA LEU A 28 8.13 -19.78 4.72
C LEU A 28 7.26 -20.95 5.20
N LYS A 29 5.92 -20.85 5.13
CA LYS A 29 5.00 -21.96 5.43
C LYS A 29 5.24 -23.18 4.55
N ASN A 30 5.46 -22.97 3.25
CA ASN A 30 5.73 -24.07 2.31
C ASN A 30 7.10 -24.72 2.53
N HIS A 31 8.04 -24.03 3.20
CA HIS A 31 9.39 -24.51 3.46
C HIS A 31 9.65 -24.85 4.94
N VAL A 32 8.60 -24.99 5.77
CA VAL A 32 8.74 -25.32 7.19
C VAL A 32 9.52 -26.63 7.40
N GLY A 33 9.37 -27.62 6.51
CA GLY A 33 10.14 -28.87 6.57
C GLY A 33 11.66 -28.67 6.50
N VAL A 34 12.11 -27.70 5.71
CA VAL A 34 13.53 -27.34 5.57
C VAL A 34 14.02 -26.68 6.86
N LEU A 35 13.27 -25.70 7.37
CA LEU A 35 13.61 -24.95 8.58
C LEU A 35 13.56 -25.80 9.88
N LYS A 36 12.72 -26.84 9.93
CA LYS A 36 12.58 -27.77 11.06
C LYS A 36 13.89 -28.49 11.43
N SER A 37 14.75 -28.75 10.45
CA SER A 37 15.98 -29.54 10.65
C SER A 37 17.23 -28.67 10.89
N ALA A 38 17.06 -27.35 11.00
CA ALA A 38 18.14 -26.40 11.23
C ALA A 38 18.29 -25.95 12.70
N LEU A 39 17.26 -26.14 13.54
CA LEU A 39 17.30 -25.80 14.96
C LEU A 39 17.42 -27.08 15.80
N VAL A 40 18.55 -27.26 16.48
CA VAL A 40 18.72 -28.30 17.50
C VAL A 40 17.96 -27.84 18.75
N PRO A 41 16.95 -28.58 19.25
CA PRO A 41 16.29 -28.22 20.50
C PRO A 41 17.28 -28.30 21.66
N VAL A 42 17.37 -27.25 22.47
CA VAL A 42 17.95 -27.34 23.81
C VAL A 42 16.80 -27.64 24.77
N GLU A 43 16.84 -28.79 25.45
CA GLU A 43 15.82 -29.17 26.43
C GLU A 43 15.65 -28.08 27.51
N GLY A 44 14.40 -27.67 27.77
CA GLY A 44 14.06 -26.71 28.82
C GLY A 44 14.18 -25.22 28.46
N ALA A 45 14.68 -24.86 27.27
CA ALA A 45 14.75 -23.46 26.84
C ALA A 45 13.50 -23.02 26.05
N ALA A 46 13.02 -21.80 26.29
CA ALA A 46 12.01 -21.18 25.44
C ALA A 46 12.55 -21.05 24.01
N LYS A 47 11.78 -21.50 23.00
CA LYS A 47 12.20 -21.48 21.60
C LYS A 47 12.49 -20.04 21.16
N PRO A 48 13.67 -19.75 20.58
CA PRO A 48 13.98 -18.39 20.14
C PRO A 48 13.02 -17.97 19.01
N ALA A 49 12.44 -16.78 19.13
CA ALA A 49 11.61 -16.18 18.10
C ALA A 49 12.46 -15.67 16.94
N VAL A 50 11.90 -15.69 15.73
CA VAL A 50 12.48 -15.04 14.55
C VAL A 50 11.54 -13.92 14.14
N HIS A 51 11.99 -12.68 14.30
CA HIS A 51 11.23 -11.50 13.91
C HIS A 51 11.68 -11.06 12.51
N ILE A 52 10.74 -11.06 11.57
CA ILE A 52 10.95 -10.60 10.20
C ILE A 52 10.30 -9.22 10.07
N LEU A 53 11.13 -8.19 9.97
CA LEU A 53 10.70 -6.80 9.80
C LEU A 53 10.76 -6.41 8.33
N ASN A 54 9.60 -6.32 7.69
CA ASN A 54 9.48 -5.88 6.29
C ASN A 54 9.20 -4.37 6.24
N THR A 55 10.25 -3.58 5.97
CA THR A 55 10.23 -2.13 6.14
C THR A 55 10.22 -1.36 4.83
N CYS A 56 9.43 -0.29 4.79
CA CYS A 56 9.33 0.63 3.66
C CYS A 56 10.46 1.66 3.68
N ALA A 57 10.78 2.22 2.52
CA ALA A 57 11.81 3.25 2.32
C ALA A 57 11.25 4.56 1.75
N VAL A 58 9.93 4.71 1.62
CA VAL A 58 9.33 5.91 1.03
C VAL A 58 9.51 7.10 1.95
N THR A 59 9.26 6.92 3.25
CA THR A 59 9.45 7.96 4.29
C THR A 59 10.47 7.50 5.32
N LYS A 60 11.12 8.44 6.01
CA LYS A 60 12.01 8.13 7.14
C LYS A 60 11.27 7.51 8.34
N GLU A 61 10.00 7.84 8.52
CA GLU A 61 9.20 7.39 9.68
C GLU A 61 9.09 5.87 9.76
N ALA A 62 8.81 5.18 8.63
CA ALA A 62 8.71 3.73 8.61
C ALA A 62 10.02 3.04 9.04
N THR A 63 11.17 3.54 8.55
CA THR A 63 12.50 3.08 8.97
C THR A 63 12.72 3.31 10.46
N GLN A 64 12.36 4.48 10.99
CA GLN A 64 12.53 4.81 12.41
C GLN A 64 11.64 3.95 13.33
N GLN A 65 10.42 3.65 12.92
CA GLN A 65 9.53 2.74 13.65
C GLN A 65 10.10 1.32 13.69
N ALA A 66 10.62 0.81 12.57
CA ALA A 66 11.27 -0.49 12.51
C ALA A 66 12.49 -0.54 13.45
N VAL A 67 13.38 0.46 13.43
CA VAL A 67 14.56 0.53 14.33
C VAL A 67 14.15 0.57 15.80
N ARG A 68 13.12 1.35 16.16
CA ARG A 68 12.58 1.40 17.53
C ARG A 68 12.06 0.03 17.97
N LEU A 69 11.35 -0.67 17.09
CA LEU A 69 10.86 -2.02 17.39
C LEU A 69 12.01 -3.03 17.54
N ILE A 70 13.01 -3.01 16.65
CA ILE A 70 14.19 -3.90 16.72
C ILE A 70 14.85 -3.82 18.09
N ARG A 71 15.11 -2.60 18.58
CA ARG A 71 15.73 -2.38 19.90
C ARG A 71 14.85 -2.93 21.03
N LYS A 72 13.54 -2.68 20.97
CA LYS A 72 12.58 -3.17 21.96
C LYS A 72 12.51 -4.70 21.98
N LEU A 73 12.50 -5.34 20.81
CA LEU A 73 12.46 -6.79 20.67
C LEU A 73 13.74 -7.42 21.21
N LYS A 74 14.92 -6.93 20.81
CA LYS A 74 16.20 -7.49 21.28
C LYS A 74 16.41 -7.29 22.79
N ALA A 75 15.88 -6.20 23.38
CA ALA A 75 15.91 -6.01 24.83
C ALA A 75 15.00 -7.00 25.58
N LYS A 76 13.82 -7.32 25.02
CA LYS A 76 12.85 -8.25 25.62
C LYS A 76 13.21 -9.72 25.38
N GLU A 77 13.75 -10.03 24.20
CA GLU A 77 14.06 -11.36 23.71
C GLU A 77 15.51 -11.38 23.17
N PRO A 78 16.53 -11.39 24.05
CA PRO A 78 17.95 -11.24 23.64
C PRO A 78 18.46 -12.31 22.67
N PHE A 79 17.89 -13.51 22.74
CA PHE A 79 18.26 -14.65 21.90
C PHE A 79 17.41 -14.76 20.62
N SER A 80 16.48 -13.84 20.39
CA SER A 80 15.70 -13.81 19.15
C SER A 80 16.59 -13.48 17.94
N THR A 81 16.22 -14.01 16.77
CA THR A 81 16.83 -13.64 15.48
C THR A 81 16.03 -12.52 14.85
N ILE A 82 16.69 -11.42 14.52
CA ILE A 82 16.12 -10.25 13.88
C ILE A 82 16.53 -10.22 12.41
N VAL A 83 15.55 -10.32 11.52
CA VAL A 83 15.72 -10.25 10.07
C VAL A 83 15.07 -8.95 9.57
N VAL A 84 15.84 -8.10 8.90
CA VAL A 84 15.31 -6.90 8.23
C VAL A 84 15.21 -7.16 6.73
N THR A 85 14.03 -6.89 6.15
CA THR A 85 13.78 -6.98 4.71
C THR A 85 12.94 -5.80 4.22
N GLY A 86 12.64 -5.76 2.92
CA GLY A 86 11.85 -4.71 2.30
C GLY A 86 12.68 -3.65 1.58
N CYS A 87 12.02 -2.57 1.18
CA CYS A 87 12.66 -1.48 0.45
C CYS A 87 13.82 -0.86 1.23
N ALA A 88 13.67 -0.68 2.54
CA ALA A 88 14.74 -0.05 3.33
C ALA A 88 15.95 -0.97 3.46
N ALA A 89 15.78 -2.29 3.51
CA ALA A 89 16.90 -3.22 3.46
C ALA A 89 17.70 -3.13 2.15
N GLN A 90 17.08 -2.71 1.04
CA GLN A 90 17.76 -2.52 -0.25
C GLN A 90 18.52 -1.19 -0.34
N VAL A 91 17.97 -0.10 0.20
CA VAL A 91 18.57 1.26 0.02
C VAL A 91 19.35 1.74 1.24
N ASP A 92 18.99 1.29 2.43
CA ASP A 92 19.59 1.66 3.72
C ASP A 92 20.34 0.46 4.35
N THR A 93 20.88 -0.45 3.53
CA THR A 93 21.46 -1.74 3.96
C THR A 93 22.49 -1.60 5.07
N GLU A 94 23.47 -0.72 4.87
CA GLU A 94 24.56 -0.46 5.83
C GLU A 94 24.02 0.02 7.16
N SER A 95 23.07 0.96 7.13
CA SER A 95 22.42 1.50 8.34
C SER A 95 21.76 0.43 9.21
N PHE A 96 21.26 -0.66 8.62
CA PHE A 96 20.70 -1.78 9.39
C PHE A 96 21.77 -2.77 9.85
N MET A 97 22.82 -2.96 9.07
CA MET A 97 23.95 -3.83 9.44
C MET A 97 24.76 -3.26 10.61
N ASP A 98 24.86 -1.94 10.70
CA ASP A 98 25.53 -1.25 11.80
C ASP A 98 24.75 -1.33 13.12
N LEU A 99 23.51 -1.84 13.11
CA LEU A 99 22.73 -2.07 14.33
C LEU A 99 23.11 -3.44 14.94
N PRO A 100 23.71 -3.49 16.15
CA PRO A 100 24.11 -4.75 16.77
C PRO A 100 22.94 -5.70 17.04
N SER A 101 21.72 -5.17 17.08
CA SER A 101 20.48 -5.92 17.31
C SER A 101 19.94 -6.62 16.06
N VAL A 102 20.54 -6.43 14.87
CA VAL A 102 20.12 -7.06 13.61
C VAL A 102 21.03 -8.24 13.30
N ASP A 103 20.42 -9.40 13.02
CA ASP A 103 21.15 -10.64 12.73
C ASP A 103 21.31 -10.87 11.23
N LEU A 104 20.28 -10.52 10.43
CA LEU A 104 20.26 -10.65 8.97
C LEU A 104 19.60 -9.44 8.29
N VAL A 105 20.18 -8.99 7.18
CA VAL A 105 19.58 -8.01 6.26
C VAL A 105 19.40 -8.66 4.89
N VAL A 106 18.14 -8.90 4.51
CA VAL A 106 17.75 -9.51 3.24
C VAL A 106 17.06 -8.47 2.37
N ALA A 107 17.80 -7.90 1.42
CA ALA A 107 17.30 -6.85 0.56
C ALA A 107 16.20 -7.35 -0.41
N ASN A 108 15.43 -6.43 -0.99
CA ASN A 108 14.36 -6.77 -1.95
C ASN A 108 14.85 -7.68 -3.09
N SER A 109 16.09 -7.51 -3.55
CA SER A 109 16.74 -8.37 -4.55
C SER A 109 16.69 -9.87 -4.20
N HIS A 110 16.85 -10.24 -2.93
CA HIS A 110 16.92 -11.63 -2.46
C HIS A 110 15.70 -12.06 -1.63
N LYS A 111 14.67 -11.22 -1.50
CA LYS A 111 13.49 -11.49 -0.63
C LYS A 111 12.85 -12.87 -0.86
N HIS A 112 12.81 -13.34 -2.11
CA HIS A 112 12.25 -14.64 -2.47
C HIS A 112 13.06 -15.85 -1.94
N GLU A 113 14.36 -15.67 -1.70
CA GLU A 113 15.27 -16.71 -1.20
C GLU A 113 15.27 -16.78 0.33
N LEU A 114 14.48 -15.94 1.01
CA LEU A 114 14.46 -15.83 2.46
C LEU A 114 14.33 -17.19 3.19
N PRO A 115 13.51 -18.15 2.74
CA PRO A 115 13.47 -19.48 3.36
C PRO A 115 14.83 -20.21 3.33
N PHE A 116 15.55 -20.16 2.22
CA PHE A 116 16.84 -20.81 2.05
C PHE A 116 17.96 -20.08 2.81
N ILE A 117 17.92 -18.75 2.81
CA ILE A 117 18.84 -17.91 3.60
C ILE A 117 18.71 -18.24 5.08
N LEU A 118 17.47 -18.36 5.59
CA LEU A 118 17.24 -18.71 6.99
C LEU A 118 17.72 -20.12 7.33
N ASP A 119 17.46 -21.12 6.46
CA ASP A 119 17.98 -22.48 6.68
C ASP A 119 19.52 -22.50 6.77
N ASN A 120 20.19 -21.85 5.82
CA ASN A 120 21.65 -21.78 5.80
C ASN A 120 22.21 -21.03 7.02
N PHE A 121 21.56 -19.95 7.44
CA PHE A 121 21.94 -19.19 8.64
C PHE A 121 21.84 -20.04 9.90
N PHE A 122 20.71 -20.72 10.13
CA PHE A 122 20.51 -21.54 11.33
C PHE A 122 21.44 -22.76 11.35
N ARG A 123 21.75 -23.35 10.19
CA ARG A 123 22.74 -24.44 10.07
C ARG A 123 24.19 -23.99 10.11
N LYS A 124 24.45 -22.68 10.18
CA LYS A 124 25.80 -22.09 10.09
C LYS A 124 26.56 -22.51 8.82
N ARG A 125 25.84 -22.73 7.71
CA ARG A 125 26.41 -23.04 6.39
C ARG A 125 26.84 -21.80 5.63
N ASP A 126 26.20 -20.67 5.93
CA ASP A 126 26.58 -19.35 5.41
C ASP A 126 26.74 -18.38 6.58
N LEU A 127 27.87 -17.69 6.61
CA LEU A 127 28.20 -16.67 7.61
C LEU A 127 27.82 -15.25 7.15
N ASN A 128 27.39 -15.10 5.89
CA ASN A 128 26.92 -13.83 5.37
C ASN A 128 25.69 -13.38 6.15
N LYS A 129 25.73 -12.10 6.57
CA LYS A 129 24.60 -11.44 7.23
C LYS A 129 23.80 -10.54 6.30
N THR A 130 24.32 -10.28 5.11
CA THR A 130 23.75 -9.34 4.15
C THR A 130 23.56 -9.99 2.80
N PHE A 131 22.33 -9.94 2.28
CA PHE A 131 21.98 -10.50 0.97
C PHE A 131 21.39 -9.39 0.10
N LYS A 132 22.22 -8.86 -0.82
CA LYS A 132 21.88 -7.74 -1.69
C LYS A 132 22.61 -7.84 -3.03
N SER A 133 21.87 -7.62 -4.11
CA SER A 133 22.42 -7.48 -5.47
C SER A 133 21.84 -6.25 -6.17
N ASN A 134 22.29 -6.01 -7.39
CA ASN A 134 21.79 -4.92 -8.22
C ASN A 134 20.33 -5.18 -8.61
N ILE A 135 19.41 -4.40 -8.03
CA ILE A 135 17.96 -4.54 -8.26
C ILE A 135 17.54 -4.26 -9.70
N PHE A 136 18.34 -3.54 -10.48
CA PHE A 136 18.07 -3.23 -11.89
C PHE A 136 18.40 -4.39 -12.83
N LYS A 137 19.16 -5.40 -12.37
CA LYS A 137 19.43 -6.63 -13.15
C LYS A 137 18.38 -7.71 -12.91
N LYS A 138 17.37 -7.44 -12.10
CA LYS A 138 16.33 -8.41 -11.77
C LYS A 138 15.19 -8.33 -12.77
N GLU A 139 15.01 -9.41 -13.52
CA GLU A 139 13.93 -9.54 -14.52
C GLU A 139 12.68 -10.21 -13.91
N ASP A 140 12.87 -11.11 -12.94
CA ASP A 140 11.77 -11.86 -12.36
C ASP A 140 11.00 -11.10 -11.27
N LEU A 141 9.68 -11.08 -11.43
CA LEU A 141 8.75 -10.79 -10.35
C LEU A 141 8.34 -12.08 -9.66
N GLY A 142 8.60 -12.17 -8.35
CA GLY A 142 8.05 -13.25 -7.54
C GLY A 142 6.53 -13.27 -7.63
N VAL A 143 5.97 -14.40 -8.06
CA VAL A 143 4.52 -14.63 -8.12
C VAL A 143 3.98 -14.86 -6.70
N GLY A 144 2.84 -14.25 -6.35
CA GLY A 144 2.34 -14.34 -4.97
C GLY A 144 1.12 -13.49 -4.63
N GLY A 145 0.90 -13.30 -3.33
CA GLY A 145 -0.26 -12.64 -2.74
C GLY A 145 -0.03 -12.43 -1.25
N GLY A 146 -0.48 -11.29 -0.71
CA GLY A 146 -0.74 -11.20 0.72
C GLY A 146 -2.25 -11.16 0.98
N GLU A 147 -2.71 -12.10 1.79
CA GLU A 147 -4.09 -12.15 2.28
C GLU A 147 -4.17 -11.26 3.54
N GLU A 148 -5.18 -10.39 3.63
CA GLU A 148 -5.48 -9.75 4.92
C GLU A 148 -5.89 -10.85 5.92
N ASP A 149 -5.66 -10.63 7.22
CA ASP A 149 -5.98 -11.59 8.28
C ASP A 149 -7.45 -12.10 8.25
N SER A 150 -8.34 -11.42 7.52
CA SER A 150 -9.76 -11.76 7.34
C SER A 150 -10.09 -12.63 6.13
N HIS A 151 -9.17 -12.88 5.19
CA HIS A 151 -9.42 -13.54 3.89
C HIS A 151 -10.59 -12.94 3.07
N THR A 152 -11.09 -11.76 3.45
CA THR A 152 -12.25 -11.11 2.81
C THR A 152 -11.80 -10.24 1.63
N ARG A 153 -10.63 -9.63 1.76
CA ARG A 153 -10.00 -8.76 0.77
C ARG A 153 -8.55 -9.19 0.58
N SER A 154 -8.08 -9.20 -0.66
CA SER A 154 -6.70 -9.53 -0.98
C SER A 154 -6.07 -8.44 -1.83
N PHE A 155 -4.85 -8.03 -1.47
CA PHE A 155 -4.03 -7.24 -2.38
C PHE A 155 -3.39 -8.18 -3.41
N LEU A 156 -3.56 -7.87 -4.69
CA LEU A 156 -2.95 -8.60 -5.79
C LEU A 156 -1.95 -7.67 -6.46
N LYS A 157 -0.65 -7.94 -6.28
CA LYS A 157 0.39 -7.17 -6.95
C LYS A 157 0.38 -7.50 -8.44
N ILE A 158 0.06 -6.54 -9.29
CA ILE A 158 0.09 -6.69 -10.75
C ILE A 158 1.37 -6.14 -11.37
N GLN A 159 2.05 -5.24 -10.66
CA GLN A 159 3.18 -4.45 -11.14
C GLN A 159 4.15 -4.17 -9.98
N ASP A 160 5.46 -4.12 -10.24
CA ASP A 160 6.49 -3.74 -9.25
C ASP A 160 7.60 -2.92 -9.92
N GLY A 161 8.31 -2.10 -9.14
CA GLY A 161 9.29 -1.14 -9.66
C GLY A 161 8.65 0.09 -10.32
N CYS A 162 9.44 1.02 -10.86
CA CYS A 162 8.91 2.24 -11.48
C CYS A 162 9.91 2.87 -12.44
N ASN A 163 9.42 3.37 -13.58
CA ASN A 163 10.24 4.02 -14.60
C ASN A 163 10.21 5.56 -14.53
N SER A 164 9.47 6.15 -13.59
CA SER A 164 9.25 7.61 -13.54
C SER A 164 10.43 8.41 -13.00
N PHE A 165 11.27 7.81 -12.13
CA PHE A 165 12.44 8.48 -11.51
C PHE A 165 12.13 9.90 -10.98
N CYS A 166 11.00 10.04 -10.28
CA CYS A 166 10.60 11.31 -9.65
C CYS A 166 11.71 11.81 -8.73
N SER A 167 11.92 13.12 -8.69
CA SER A 167 13.11 13.69 -8.03
C SER A 167 13.18 13.38 -6.53
N PHE A 168 12.04 13.16 -5.87
CA PHE A 168 11.93 12.81 -4.45
C PHE A 168 11.90 11.30 -4.18
N CYS A 169 11.73 10.44 -5.19
CA CYS A 169 11.36 9.05 -4.99
C CYS A 169 12.57 8.12 -5.01
N ILE A 170 12.76 7.34 -3.92
CA ILE A 170 13.83 6.34 -3.83
C ILE A 170 13.46 4.98 -4.45
N ILE A 171 12.18 4.78 -4.81
CA ILE A 171 11.66 3.47 -5.20
C ILE A 171 12.39 2.82 -6.38
N PRO A 172 12.78 3.52 -7.46
CA PRO A 172 13.55 2.89 -8.53
C PRO A 172 14.83 2.20 -8.02
N TYR A 173 15.50 2.76 -7.01
CA TYR A 173 16.69 2.16 -6.39
C TYR A 173 16.38 1.04 -5.39
N ALA A 174 15.15 1.00 -4.86
CA ALA A 174 14.70 -0.02 -3.92
C ALA A 174 14.06 -1.24 -4.62
N ARG A 175 13.47 -1.04 -5.80
CA ARG A 175 12.64 -2.03 -6.50
C ARG A 175 13.01 -2.22 -7.97
N GLY A 176 13.84 -1.37 -8.58
CA GLY A 176 14.25 -1.48 -9.98
C GLY A 176 13.25 -0.86 -10.95
N THR A 177 13.42 -1.19 -12.24
CA THR A 177 12.53 -0.78 -13.33
C THR A 177 11.13 -1.37 -13.18
N SER A 178 10.15 -0.74 -13.84
CA SER A 178 8.78 -1.26 -13.89
C SER A 178 8.76 -2.63 -14.58
N ARG A 179 8.07 -3.57 -13.94
CA ARG A 179 7.79 -4.91 -14.45
C ARG A 179 6.36 -5.27 -14.10
N SER A 180 5.73 -6.09 -14.93
CA SER A 180 4.33 -6.51 -14.79
C SER A 180 4.22 -8.02 -14.70
N LEU A 181 3.25 -8.51 -13.93
CA LEU A 181 2.87 -9.92 -13.99
C LEU A 181 2.04 -10.19 -15.24
N LYS A 182 2.21 -11.39 -15.80
CA LYS A 182 1.47 -11.85 -16.97
C LYS A 182 0.00 -12.00 -16.68
N VAL A 183 -0.85 -11.62 -17.64
CA VAL A 183 -2.31 -11.71 -17.53
C VAL A 183 -2.74 -13.13 -17.12
N LYS A 184 -2.16 -14.15 -17.76
CA LYS A 184 -2.44 -15.56 -17.45
C LYS A 184 -2.22 -15.87 -15.97
N THR A 185 -1.07 -15.48 -15.42
CA THR A 185 -0.72 -15.67 -14.02
C THR A 185 -1.66 -14.92 -13.08
N LEU A 186 -2.09 -13.71 -13.46
CA LEU A 186 -3.05 -12.93 -12.68
C LEU A 186 -4.43 -13.59 -12.65
N LEU A 187 -4.90 -14.13 -13.78
CA LEU A 187 -6.18 -14.86 -13.85
C LEU A 187 -6.14 -16.13 -13.01
N GLU A 188 -5.05 -16.91 -13.08
CA GLU A 188 -4.84 -18.09 -12.23
C GLU A 188 -4.91 -17.71 -10.75
N ARG A 189 -4.23 -16.64 -10.34
CA ARG A 189 -4.24 -16.19 -8.94
C ARG A 189 -5.61 -15.66 -8.50
N ILE A 190 -6.36 -14.97 -9.37
CA ILE A 190 -7.73 -14.55 -9.05
C ILE A 190 -8.63 -15.78 -8.87
N GLY A 191 -8.50 -16.80 -9.72
CA GLY A 191 -9.22 -18.07 -9.56
C GLY A 191 -8.92 -18.78 -8.24
N GLU A 192 -7.66 -18.76 -7.78
CA GLU A 192 -7.30 -19.26 -6.43
C GLU A 192 -8.01 -18.46 -5.32
N LEU A 193 -8.04 -17.14 -5.42
CA LEU A 193 -8.69 -16.26 -4.43
C LEU A 193 -10.22 -16.46 -4.41
N GLU A 194 -10.83 -16.68 -5.57
CA GLU A 194 -12.24 -17.04 -5.68
C GLU A 194 -12.55 -18.38 -4.99
N ALA A 195 -11.70 -19.39 -5.20
CA ALA A 195 -11.82 -20.69 -4.52
C ALA A 195 -11.68 -20.57 -2.99
N GLN A 196 -10.99 -19.54 -2.51
CA GLN A 196 -10.86 -19.19 -1.09
C GLN A 196 -11.99 -18.28 -0.57
N ASN A 197 -13.01 -17.99 -1.39
CA ASN A 197 -14.12 -17.11 -1.07
C ASN A 197 -13.73 -15.65 -0.77
N VAL A 198 -12.62 -15.18 -1.35
CA VAL A 198 -12.22 -13.77 -1.30
C VAL A 198 -13.23 -12.95 -2.11
N GLN A 199 -13.75 -11.88 -1.52
CA GLN A 199 -14.79 -11.05 -2.16
C GLN A 199 -14.23 -9.87 -2.93
N GLU A 200 -13.11 -9.29 -2.46
CA GLU A 200 -12.48 -8.13 -3.10
C GLU A 200 -11.01 -8.40 -3.42
N VAL A 201 -10.64 -8.12 -4.67
CA VAL A 201 -9.26 -8.03 -5.11
C VAL A 201 -8.90 -6.57 -5.32
N VAL A 202 -7.85 -6.13 -4.64
CA VAL A 202 -7.25 -4.81 -4.83
C VAL A 202 -6.02 -4.95 -5.73
N LEU A 203 -6.10 -4.46 -6.97
CA LEU A 203 -4.98 -4.43 -7.90
C LEU A 203 -3.94 -3.43 -7.41
N ALA A 204 -2.84 -3.96 -6.89
CA ALA A 204 -1.79 -3.20 -6.24
C ALA A 204 -0.51 -3.21 -7.06
N GLY A 205 0.33 -2.21 -6.84
CA GLY A 205 1.65 -2.12 -7.45
C GLY A 205 2.36 -0.89 -6.92
N VAL A 206 3.55 -0.65 -7.43
CA VAL A 206 4.25 0.61 -7.18
C VAL A 206 3.62 1.74 -7.99
N HIS A 207 3.31 1.46 -9.26
CA HIS A 207 2.74 2.38 -10.24
C HIS A 207 1.91 1.54 -11.23
N ILE A 208 0.63 1.32 -10.93
CA ILE A 208 -0.15 0.33 -11.67
C ILE A 208 -0.54 0.77 -13.08
N GLY A 209 -0.52 2.06 -13.41
CA GLY A 209 -0.72 2.52 -14.78
C GLY A 209 0.46 2.24 -15.71
N ASP A 210 1.65 1.93 -15.17
CA ASP A 210 2.76 1.33 -15.93
C ASP A 210 2.52 -0.16 -16.23
N TYR A 211 1.38 -0.75 -15.80
CA TYR A 211 1.08 -2.15 -16.11
C TYR A 211 1.00 -2.36 -17.62
N TYR A 212 1.77 -3.33 -18.09
CA TYR A 212 1.79 -3.74 -19.48
C TYR A 212 2.28 -5.18 -19.60
N ASP A 213 1.48 -6.04 -20.23
CA ASP A 213 1.87 -7.39 -20.60
C ASP A 213 2.29 -7.43 -22.08
N THR A 214 3.59 -7.64 -22.29
CA THR A 214 4.20 -7.73 -23.62
C THR A 214 3.72 -8.92 -24.44
N ASP A 215 3.29 -10.01 -23.81
CA ASP A 215 2.96 -11.25 -24.54
C ASP A 215 1.63 -11.12 -25.29
N VAL A 216 0.77 -10.24 -24.79
CA VAL A 216 -0.57 -9.98 -25.34
C VAL A 216 -0.78 -8.51 -25.72
N ASN A 217 0.25 -7.67 -25.63
CA ASN A 217 0.23 -6.23 -25.94
C ASN A 217 -0.95 -5.50 -25.25
N LEU A 218 -0.98 -5.58 -23.92
CA LEU A 218 -2.16 -5.19 -23.14
C LEU A 218 -1.80 -4.36 -21.90
N GLY A 219 -2.42 -3.18 -21.78
CA GLY A 219 -2.26 -2.25 -20.66
C GLY A 219 -3.27 -2.46 -19.54
N LEU A 220 -3.25 -1.58 -18.54
CA LEU A 220 -4.08 -1.69 -17.33
C LEU A 220 -5.59 -1.80 -17.63
N ASP A 221 -6.11 -0.95 -18.50
CA ASP A 221 -7.50 -0.96 -18.96
C ASP A 221 -7.91 -2.31 -19.54
N GLY A 222 -7.10 -2.85 -20.46
CA GLY A 222 -7.31 -4.18 -21.02
C GLY A 222 -7.18 -5.31 -19.98
N LEU A 223 -6.37 -5.13 -18.94
CA LEU A 223 -6.27 -6.09 -17.84
C LEU A 223 -7.58 -6.13 -17.06
N LEU A 224 -8.15 -4.97 -16.69
CA LEU A 224 -9.44 -4.94 -16.01
C LEU A 224 -10.53 -5.58 -16.88
N GLU A 225 -10.64 -5.21 -18.15
CA GLU A 225 -11.59 -5.81 -19.10
C GLU A 225 -11.44 -7.34 -19.14
N THR A 226 -10.21 -7.83 -19.17
CA THR A 226 -9.91 -9.27 -19.21
C THR A 226 -10.32 -9.97 -17.90
N ILE A 227 -10.02 -9.38 -16.74
CA ILE A 227 -10.42 -9.92 -15.44
C ILE A 227 -11.95 -9.99 -15.36
N LEU A 228 -12.63 -8.92 -15.73
CA LEU A 228 -14.10 -8.86 -15.73
C LEU A 228 -14.70 -9.95 -16.62
N ASN A 229 -14.11 -10.21 -17.79
CA ASN A 229 -14.62 -11.22 -18.74
C ASN A 229 -14.29 -12.67 -18.36
N LYS A 230 -13.19 -12.90 -17.62
CA LYS A 230 -12.66 -14.26 -17.38
C LYS A 230 -12.82 -14.74 -15.94
N THR A 231 -13.25 -13.88 -15.03
CA THR A 231 -13.38 -14.20 -13.59
C THR A 231 -14.74 -13.78 -13.06
N LYS A 232 -15.09 -14.28 -11.87
CA LYS A 232 -16.34 -14.03 -11.14
C LYS A 232 -16.13 -13.26 -9.84
N ILE A 233 -14.94 -12.71 -9.61
CA ILE A 233 -14.62 -11.92 -8.42
C ILE A 233 -15.60 -10.76 -8.28
N GLN A 234 -16.14 -10.58 -7.06
CA GLN A 234 -17.27 -9.67 -6.85
C GLN A 234 -16.87 -8.20 -6.85
N ARG A 235 -15.65 -7.90 -6.39
CA ARG A 235 -15.14 -6.54 -6.24
C ARG A 235 -13.70 -6.44 -6.75
N ILE A 236 -13.48 -5.51 -7.66
CA ILE A 236 -12.15 -5.13 -8.15
C ILE A 236 -11.92 -3.68 -7.76
N ARG A 237 -10.82 -3.41 -7.07
CA ARG A 237 -10.43 -2.04 -6.70
C ARG A 237 -9.04 -1.73 -7.24
N LEU A 238 -8.88 -0.55 -7.80
CA LEU A 238 -7.59 -0.08 -8.25
C LEU A 238 -6.77 0.53 -7.11
N GLY A 239 -5.47 0.29 -7.18
CA GLY A 239 -4.45 1.01 -6.43
C GLY A 239 -4.25 2.43 -6.96
N SER A 240 -3.07 2.99 -6.69
CA SER A 240 -2.80 4.39 -7.02
C SER A 240 -2.56 4.63 -8.51
N LEU A 241 -3.17 5.69 -9.05
CA LEU A 241 -3.01 6.15 -10.44
C LEU A 241 -2.42 7.56 -10.50
N GLU A 242 -1.72 7.86 -11.59
CA GLU A 242 -1.35 9.23 -11.97
C GLU A 242 -2.48 9.89 -12.77
N PRO A 243 -2.59 11.23 -12.79
CA PRO A 243 -3.67 11.94 -13.49
C PRO A 243 -3.83 11.55 -14.97
N ILE A 244 -2.71 11.40 -15.69
CA ILE A 244 -2.69 11.10 -17.13
C ILE A 244 -3.16 9.68 -17.48
N GLU A 245 -3.30 8.81 -16.48
CA GLU A 245 -3.72 7.42 -16.65
C GLU A 245 -5.25 7.29 -16.63
N VAL A 246 -5.94 8.35 -16.22
CA VAL A 246 -7.40 8.45 -16.20
C VAL A 246 -7.90 8.75 -17.61
N THR A 247 -7.78 7.74 -18.48
CA THR A 247 -8.28 7.78 -19.85
C THR A 247 -9.78 7.49 -19.90
N ASP A 248 -10.44 7.90 -20.98
CA ASP A 248 -11.87 7.61 -21.16
C ASP A 248 -12.12 6.09 -21.20
N ARG A 249 -11.23 5.33 -21.86
CA ARG A 249 -11.30 3.87 -21.88
C ARG A 249 -11.22 3.27 -20.48
N LEU A 250 -10.30 3.73 -19.63
CA LEU A 250 -10.22 3.24 -18.25
C LEU A 250 -11.51 3.57 -17.47
N LEU A 251 -12.04 4.79 -17.62
CA LEU A 251 -13.27 5.21 -16.95
C LEU A 251 -14.51 4.45 -17.42
N ASP A 252 -14.56 4.05 -18.69
CA ASP A 252 -15.67 3.25 -19.22
C ASP A 252 -15.73 1.85 -18.57
N VAL A 253 -14.61 1.33 -18.06
CA VAL A 253 -14.59 0.05 -17.30
C VAL A 253 -15.31 0.16 -15.94
N PHE A 254 -15.39 1.36 -15.36
CA PHE A 254 -16.12 1.60 -14.10
C PHE A 254 -17.64 1.52 -14.25
N GLN A 255 -18.16 1.34 -15.47
CA GLN A 255 -19.58 1.05 -15.68
C GLN A 255 -19.95 -0.39 -15.27
N ASP A 256 -18.98 -1.32 -15.21
CA ASP A 256 -19.22 -2.65 -14.60
C ASP A 256 -19.29 -2.50 -13.08
N SER A 257 -20.43 -2.88 -12.51
CA SER A 257 -20.69 -2.79 -11.07
C SER A 257 -19.65 -3.46 -10.18
N ARG A 258 -18.89 -4.45 -10.68
CA ARG A 258 -17.81 -5.13 -9.95
C ARG A 258 -16.61 -4.22 -9.70
N VAL A 259 -16.38 -3.22 -10.55
CA VAL A 259 -15.32 -2.24 -10.35
C VAL A 259 -15.77 -1.22 -9.32
N CYS A 260 -15.05 -1.15 -8.22
CA CYS A 260 -15.39 -0.27 -7.11
C CYS A 260 -15.12 1.19 -7.49
N SER A 261 -16.13 2.06 -7.35
CA SER A 261 -16.08 3.52 -7.61
C SER A 261 -15.16 4.27 -6.63
N HIS A 262 -13.87 3.97 -6.70
CA HIS A 262 -12.83 4.50 -5.84
C HIS A 262 -11.57 4.74 -6.66
N PHE A 263 -11.05 5.96 -6.56
CA PHE A 263 -9.80 6.37 -7.16
C PHE A 263 -8.84 6.82 -6.07
N HIS A 264 -7.59 6.39 -6.19
CA HIS A 264 -6.50 6.91 -5.37
C HIS A 264 -5.49 7.60 -6.28
N MET A 265 -5.48 8.93 -6.25
CA MET A 265 -4.76 9.77 -7.20
C MET A 265 -3.44 10.27 -6.63
N SER A 266 -2.34 9.83 -7.21
CA SER A 266 -0.98 10.22 -6.83
C SER A 266 -0.59 11.60 -7.37
N ILE A 267 -1.36 12.66 -7.11
CA ILE A 267 -1.18 13.97 -7.76
C ILE A 267 0.11 14.67 -7.32
N GLN A 268 0.53 14.49 -6.06
CA GLN A 268 1.67 15.11 -5.37
C GLN A 268 1.63 16.62 -5.20
N SER A 269 1.12 17.38 -6.16
CA SER A 269 0.95 18.82 -6.12
C SER A 269 -0.10 19.22 -7.18
N ALA A 270 -0.65 20.43 -7.06
CA ALA A 270 -1.49 21.04 -8.09
C ALA A 270 -0.85 22.32 -8.64
N GLN A 271 0.49 22.40 -8.66
CA GLN A 271 1.24 23.52 -9.24
C GLN A 271 2.28 23.00 -10.24
N SER A 272 2.24 23.50 -11.48
CA SER A 272 2.97 22.92 -12.61
C SER A 272 4.50 23.02 -12.52
N GLU A 273 5.06 24.11 -11.98
CA GLU A 273 6.51 24.23 -11.81
C GLU A 273 7.03 23.32 -10.68
N VAL A 274 6.30 23.19 -9.58
CA VAL A 274 6.61 22.22 -8.52
C VAL A 274 6.53 20.79 -9.07
N LEU A 275 5.49 20.46 -9.84
CA LEU A 275 5.35 19.16 -10.50
C LEU A 275 6.52 18.87 -11.47
N LYS A 276 6.97 19.87 -12.23
CA LYS A 276 8.12 19.76 -13.11
C LYS A 276 9.42 19.51 -12.34
N GLU A 277 9.65 20.20 -11.22
CA GLU A 277 10.81 19.94 -10.35
C GLU A 277 10.72 18.58 -9.64
N MET A 278 9.51 18.11 -9.36
CA MET A 278 9.22 16.74 -8.94
C MET A 278 9.50 15.69 -10.04
N LYS A 279 9.79 16.13 -11.28
CA LYS A 279 9.88 15.30 -12.50
C LYS A 279 8.58 14.54 -12.80
N ARG A 280 7.42 15.16 -12.56
CA ARG A 280 6.14 14.64 -13.02
C ARG A 280 5.98 14.89 -14.51
N LYS A 281 5.28 13.96 -15.18
CA LYS A 281 4.99 14.01 -16.63
C LYS A 281 3.61 14.59 -16.91
N TYR A 282 3.07 15.33 -15.94
CA TYR A 282 1.73 15.91 -15.96
C TYR A 282 1.75 17.26 -15.24
N THR A 283 0.75 18.08 -15.56
CA THR A 283 0.61 19.47 -15.12
C THR A 283 -0.57 19.64 -14.18
N ARG A 284 -0.78 20.85 -13.64
CA ARG A 284 -2.00 21.21 -12.91
C ARG A 284 -3.26 20.91 -13.75
N ASN A 285 -3.26 21.27 -15.03
CA ASN A 285 -4.43 21.09 -15.89
C ASN A 285 -4.78 19.60 -16.07
N ASP A 286 -3.77 18.73 -16.12
CA ASP A 286 -3.99 17.27 -16.19
C ASP A 286 -4.60 16.74 -14.90
N VAL A 287 -4.16 17.25 -13.74
CA VAL A 287 -4.76 16.94 -12.43
C VAL A 287 -6.23 17.35 -12.40
N GLU A 288 -6.53 18.61 -12.71
CA GLU A 288 -7.89 19.14 -12.71
C GLU A 288 -8.78 18.36 -13.70
N SER A 289 -8.29 18.15 -14.92
CA SER A 289 -8.99 17.39 -15.97
C SER A 289 -9.33 15.97 -15.51
N ALA A 290 -8.37 15.24 -14.91
CA ALA A 290 -8.61 13.89 -14.41
C ALA A 290 -9.70 13.86 -13.33
N LEU A 291 -9.67 14.79 -12.37
CA LEU A 291 -10.66 14.89 -11.31
C LEU A 291 -12.06 15.19 -11.87
N HIS A 292 -12.17 16.14 -12.80
CA HIS A 292 -13.44 16.46 -13.44
C HIS A 292 -13.99 15.30 -14.29
N LYS A 293 -13.12 14.59 -15.04
CA LYS A 293 -13.52 13.41 -15.81
C LYS A 293 -14.08 12.31 -14.91
N ILE A 294 -13.41 12.02 -13.79
CA ILE A 294 -13.89 11.05 -12.80
C ILE A 294 -15.28 11.45 -12.30
N ALA A 295 -15.45 12.71 -11.90
CA ALA A 295 -16.72 13.20 -11.35
C ALA A 295 -17.88 13.09 -12.35
N VAL A 296 -17.62 13.25 -13.66
CA VAL A 296 -18.63 13.14 -14.72
C VAL A 296 -18.93 11.67 -15.07
N LYS A 297 -17.89 10.85 -15.29
CA LYS A 297 -18.04 9.47 -15.79
C LYS A 297 -18.38 8.45 -14.72
N VAL A 298 -17.94 8.69 -13.48
CA VAL A 298 -18.16 7.82 -12.32
C VAL A 298 -18.75 8.65 -11.19
N PRO A 299 -20.03 9.04 -11.30
CA PRO A 299 -20.67 9.89 -10.30
C PRO A 299 -20.62 9.23 -8.92
N ASN A 300 -20.45 10.05 -7.88
CA ASN A 300 -20.30 9.63 -6.48
C ASN A 300 -19.04 8.79 -6.17
N ALA A 301 -18.06 8.75 -7.07
CA ALA A 301 -16.79 8.08 -6.77
C ALA A 301 -16.08 8.72 -5.57
N TYR A 302 -15.49 7.88 -4.73
CA TYR A 302 -14.57 8.35 -3.70
C TYR A 302 -13.20 8.60 -4.33
N VAL A 303 -12.77 9.85 -4.32
CA VAL A 303 -11.47 10.24 -4.87
C VAL A 303 -10.56 10.64 -3.72
N GLY A 304 -9.70 9.70 -3.31
CA GLY A 304 -8.57 9.96 -2.43
C GLY A 304 -7.37 10.45 -3.24
N MET A 305 -6.52 11.28 -2.68
CA MET A 305 -5.31 11.77 -3.35
C MET A 305 -4.12 11.90 -2.42
N ASP A 306 -2.91 11.73 -2.95
CA ASP A 306 -1.66 11.97 -2.23
C ASP A 306 -1.10 13.34 -2.62
N VAL A 307 -0.80 14.20 -1.63
CA VAL A 307 -0.15 15.50 -1.85
C VAL A 307 1.08 15.63 -0.96
N ILE A 308 2.18 16.09 -1.55
CA ILE A 308 3.42 16.40 -0.86
C ILE A 308 3.45 17.91 -0.60
N THR A 309 3.65 18.30 0.66
CA THR A 309 3.77 19.71 1.06
C THR A 309 5.20 20.06 1.45
N GLY A 310 5.63 21.27 1.13
CA GLY A 310 6.96 21.76 1.45
C GLY A 310 8.06 21.07 0.66
N PHE A 311 7.80 20.72 -0.61
CA PHE A 311 8.83 20.25 -1.52
C PHE A 311 9.97 21.30 -1.64
N PRO A 312 11.25 20.92 -1.86
CA PRO A 312 12.39 21.86 -1.79
C PRO A 312 12.23 23.18 -2.55
N THR A 313 11.60 23.15 -3.72
CA THR A 313 11.39 24.32 -4.59
C THR A 313 10.04 25.01 -4.39
N GLU A 314 9.19 24.54 -3.48
CA GLU A 314 7.82 25.04 -3.27
C GLU A 314 7.83 26.38 -2.50
N SER A 315 7.55 27.47 -3.20
CA SER A 315 7.36 28.79 -2.58
C SER A 315 6.03 28.86 -1.81
N GLU A 316 5.83 29.95 -1.07
CA GLU A 316 4.54 30.23 -0.42
C GLU A 316 3.42 30.44 -1.46
N SER A 317 3.73 31.09 -2.59
CA SER A 317 2.76 31.28 -3.68
C SER A 317 2.34 29.95 -4.29
N ASP A 318 3.30 29.04 -4.54
CA ASP A 318 3.00 27.73 -5.13
C ASP A 318 2.08 26.88 -4.24
N PHE A 319 2.30 26.96 -2.92
CA PHE A 319 1.46 26.28 -1.94
C PHE A 319 0.03 26.86 -1.94
N LYS A 320 -0.12 28.19 -1.94
CA LYS A 320 -1.43 28.86 -1.99
C LYS A 320 -2.18 28.58 -3.29
N GLU A 321 -1.48 28.50 -4.42
CA GLU A 321 -2.07 28.10 -5.70
C GLU A 321 -2.56 26.65 -5.67
N THR A 322 -1.77 25.75 -5.08
CA THR A 322 -2.18 24.34 -4.90
C THR A 322 -3.44 24.27 -4.04
N MET A 323 -3.50 24.99 -2.92
CA MET A 323 -4.69 25.02 -2.05
C MET A 323 -5.92 25.54 -2.81
N THR A 324 -5.80 26.66 -3.51
CA THR A 324 -6.89 27.25 -4.30
C THR A 324 -7.40 26.32 -5.41
N SER A 325 -6.49 25.65 -6.14
CA SER A 325 -6.86 24.68 -7.19
C SER A 325 -7.57 23.45 -6.60
N LEU A 326 -7.11 22.94 -5.45
CA LEU A 326 -7.76 21.82 -4.79
C LEU A 326 -9.10 22.22 -4.16
N GLU A 327 -9.27 23.46 -3.69
CA GLU A 327 -10.56 23.94 -3.21
C GLU A 327 -11.65 23.92 -4.29
N SER A 328 -11.31 24.15 -5.57
CA SER A 328 -12.28 24.24 -6.66
C SER A 328 -12.53 22.92 -7.41
N THR A 329 -11.79 21.85 -7.10
CA THR A 329 -11.88 20.56 -7.82
C THR A 329 -12.69 19.48 -7.07
N PRO A 330 -13.22 18.47 -7.79
CA PRO A 330 -14.03 17.41 -7.18
C PRO A 330 -13.17 16.26 -6.64
N TRP A 331 -13.04 16.19 -5.32
CA TRP A 331 -12.39 15.08 -4.62
C TRP A 331 -12.94 14.88 -3.20
N THR A 332 -12.55 13.79 -2.55
CA THR A 332 -13.09 13.37 -1.24
C THR A 332 -12.08 13.52 -0.09
N ARG A 333 -10.84 13.04 -0.25
CA ARG A 333 -9.82 13.08 0.82
C ARG A 333 -8.41 13.29 0.27
N ILE A 334 -7.61 14.08 0.97
CA ILE A 334 -6.18 14.26 0.72
C ILE A 334 -5.40 13.56 1.83
N HIS A 335 -4.52 12.64 1.44
CA HIS A 335 -3.44 12.15 2.27
C HIS A 335 -2.24 13.10 2.12
N VAL A 336 -1.98 13.84 3.18
CA VAL A 336 -0.96 14.90 3.19
C VAL A 336 0.36 14.36 3.73
N PHE A 337 1.40 14.41 2.89
CA PHE A 337 2.76 14.01 3.23
C PHE A 337 3.68 15.24 3.27
N PRO A 338 4.17 15.66 4.44
CA PRO A 338 5.27 16.61 4.49
C PRO A 338 6.48 16.01 3.76
N TYR A 339 7.16 16.80 2.92
CA TYR A 339 8.34 16.33 2.20
C TYR A 339 9.40 15.77 3.18
N SER A 340 9.85 14.55 2.89
CA SER A 340 10.83 13.80 3.68
C SER A 340 12.03 13.47 2.80
N GLU A 341 13.20 14.02 3.14
CA GLU A 341 14.42 13.77 2.39
C GLU A 341 14.80 12.30 2.47
N ARG A 342 15.23 11.72 1.35
CA ARG A 342 15.80 10.37 1.27
C ARG A 342 17.17 10.47 0.61
N LYS A 343 18.20 9.94 1.29
CA LYS A 343 19.58 9.96 0.77
C LYS A 343 19.60 9.27 -0.61
N GLY A 344 20.26 9.90 -1.59
CA GLY A 344 20.36 9.39 -2.95
C GLY A 344 19.27 9.84 -3.92
N THR A 345 18.28 10.64 -3.49
CA THR A 345 17.30 11.25 -4.40
C THR A 345 17.78 12.62 -4.90
N LYS A 346 17.32 13.06 -6.09
CA LYS A 346 17.68 14.37 -6.65
C LYS A 346 17.19 15.51 -5.74
N ALA A 347 16.00 15.38 -5.17
CA ALA A 347 15.42 16.40 -4.31
C ALA A 347 16.16 16.56 -2.97
N ALA A 348 16.90 15.54 -2.50
CA ALA A 348 17.68 15.63 -1.27
C ALA A 348 18.94 16.49 -1.40
N VAL A 349 19.36 16.82 -2.62
CA VAL A 349 20.55 17.65 -2.92
C VAL A 349 20.21 18.96 -3.64
N MET A 350 18.93 19.34 -3.68
CA MET A 350 18.51 20.64 -4.19
C MET A 350 18.96 21.76 -3.25
N GLU A 351 19.36 22.91 -3.81
CA GLU A 351 19.90 24.05 -3.06
C GLU A 351 18.84 24.75 -2.20
N THR A 352 17.62 24.82 -2.69
CA THR A 352 16.48 25.36 -1.95
C THR A 352 15.92 24.31 -1.00
N SER A 353 15.48 24.74 0.17
CA SER A 353 14.82 23.85 1.13
C SER A 353 13.81 24.63 1.95
N VAL A 354 12.58 24.14 1.95
CA VAL A 354 11.53 24.65 2.84
C VAL A 354 11.84 24.19 4.27
N PRO A 355 11.91 25.07 5.28
CA PRO A 355 12.19 24.68 6.67
C PRO A 355 11.15 23.69 7.22
N HIS A 356 11.58 22.74 8.06
CA HIS A 356 10.69 21.71 8.63
C HIS A 356 9.44 22.29 9.33
N SER A 357 9.57 23.43 10.02
CA SER A 357 8.43 24.13 10.64
C SER A 357 7.39 24.56 9.61
N VAL A 358 7.82 25.12 8.48
CA VAL A 358 6.95 25.54 7.38
C VAL A 358 6.31 24.32 6.70
N ARG A 359 7.05 23.22 6.51
CA ARG A 359 6.45 21.99 5.96
C ARG A 359 5.35 21.44 6.87
N LYS A 360 5.58 21.47 8.19
CA LYS A 360 4.60 21.03 9.18
C LYS A 360 3.35 21.91 9.14
N GLN A 361 3.53 23.24 9.12
CA GLN A 361 2.44 24.21 9.01
C GLN A 361 1.60 23.97 7.74
N ARG A 362 2.23 23.92 6.57
CA ARG A 362 1.54 23.65 5.29
C ARG A 362 0.79 22.32 5.30
N ALA A 363 1.39 21.29 5.91
CA ALA A 363 0.73 20.01 6.05
C ALA A 363 -0.47 20.04 7.00
N GLU A 364 -0.48 20.89 8.02
CA GLU A 364 -1.63 21.11 8.89
C GLU A 364 -2.74 21.85 8.13
N GLU A 365 -2.44 22.96 7.46
CA GLU A 365 -3.39 23.72 6.65
C GLU A 365 -4.08 22.84 5.58
N MET A 366 -3.32 22.01 4.86
CA MET A 366 -3.87 21.11 3.85
C MET A 366 -4.69 19.96 4.45
N ARG A 367 -4.35 19.48 5.65
CA ARG A 367 -5.17 18.49 6.36
C ARG A 367 -6.51 19.10 6.78
N ASP A 368 -6.53 20.36 7.19
CA ASP A 368 -7.76 21.05 7.56
C ASP A 368 -8.71 21.17 6.35
N LEU A 369 -8.19 21.58 5.19
CA LEU A 369 -8.93 21.55 3.92
C LEU A 369 -9.49 20.15 3.61
N SER A 370 -8.65 19.11 3.74
CA SER A 370 -9.09 17.73 3.52
C SER A 370 -10.17 17.29 4.49
N ASN A 371 -10.05 17.64 5.77
CA ASN A 371 -10.99 17.24 6.81
C ASN A 371 -12.35 17.93 6.63
N GLN A 372 -12.33 19.22 6.27
CA GLN A 372 -13.54 19.96 5.93
C GLN A 372 -14.25 19.31 4.75
N ARG A 373 -13.53 19.00 3.66
CA ARG A 373 -14.10 18.31 2.49
C ARG A 373 -14.65 16.93 2.86
N LEU A 374 -13.90 16.11 3.59
CA LEU A 374 -14.34 14.78 3.97
C LEU A 374 -15.64 14.82 4.78
N ARG A 375 -15.74 15.73 5.75
CA ARG A 375 -16.98 15.92 6.55
C ARG A 375 -18.14 16.32 5.65
N GLN A 376 -17.95 17.29 4.76
CA GLN A 376 -19.00 17.71 3.82
C GLN A 376 -19.46 16.54 2.93
N GLN A 377 -18.51 15.76 2.40
CA GLN A 377 -18.85 14.61 1.55
C GLN A 377 -19.52 13.48 2.33
N ALA A 378 -19.16 13.27 3.59
CA ALA A 378 -19.77 12.28 4.48
C ALA A 378 -21.23 12.64 4.79
N GLU A 379 -21.52 13.93 5.03
CA GLU A 379 -22.89 14.43 5.23
C GLU A 379 -23.76 14.16 4.00
N ASN A 380 -23.22 14.35 2.79
CA ASN A 380 -23.93 14.06 1.53
C ASN A 380 -24.25 12.56 1.36
N GLN A 381 -23.69 11.67 2.18
CA GLN A 381 -24.01 10.23 2.13
C GLN A 381 -25.25 9.87 2.94
N LYS A 382 -25.72 10.72 3.86
CA LYS A 382 -26.87 10.43 4.72
C LYS A 382 -28.14 10.18 3.89
N GLY A 383 -28.90 9.16 4.29
CA GLY A 383 -30.11 8.71 3.60
C GLY A 383 -29.86 7.76 2.42
N LEU A 384 -28.63 7.67 1.90
CA LEU A 384 -28.30 6.74 0.82
C LEU A 384 -28.18 5.31 1.36
N VAL A 385 -28.53 4.33 0.52
CA VAL A 385 -28.26 2.91 0.75
C VAL A 385 -27.00 2.54 -0.01
N LYS A 386 -26.04 1.93 0.68
CA LYS A 386 -24.77 1.50 0.11
C LYS A 386 -24.61 0.00 0.24
N LYS A 387 -24.13 -0.64 -0.82
CA LYS A 387 -23.67 -2.02 -0.77
C LYS A 387 -22.28 -2.08 -0.13
N THR A 388 -22.16 -2.80 0.98
CA THR A 388 -20.97 -2.83 1.82
C THR A 388 -20.46 -4.24 2.04
N LEU A 389 -19.14 -4.40 2.07
CA LEU A 389 -18.50 -5.67 2.43
C LEU A 389 -18.23 -5.68 3.94
N VAL A 390 -18.77 -6.67 4.66
CA VAL A 390 -18.54 -6.81 6.10
C VAL A 390 -17.12 -7.30 6.36
N LEU A 391 -16.35 -6.50 7.09
CA LEU A 391 -15.00 -6.80 7.53
C LEU A 391 -15.02 -7.31 8.98
N LYS A 392 -13.88 -7.81 9.46
CA LYS A 392 -13.73 -8.21 10.86
C LYS A 392 -14.01 -7.03 11.81
N LYS A 393 -14.58 -7.31 12.98
CA LYS A 393 -14.91 -6.36 14.07
C LYS A 393 -16.09 -5.41 13.80
N GLY A 394 -17.05 -5.81 12.96
CA GLY A 394 -18.29 -5.04 12.74
C GLY A 394 -18.12 -3.74 11.96
N GLN A 395 -16.99 -3.58 11.26
CA GLN A 395 -16.78 -2.52 10.29
C GLN A 395 -17.18 -3.03 8.91
N THR A 396 -17.80 -2.18 8.10
CA THR A 396 -18.07 -2.50 6.69
C THR A 396 -17.44 -1.47 5.77
N LEU A 397 -17.11 -1.89 4.54
CA LEU A 397 -16.51 -1.03 3.53
C LEU A 397 -17.40 -0.98 2.30
N SER A 398 -17.89 0.20 1.95
CA SER A 398 -18.70 0.40 0.75
C SER A 398 -17.88 0.23 -0.53
N ARG A 399 -18.55 0.07 -1.67
CA ARG A 399 -17.87 0.02 -2.99
C ARG A 399 -17.08 1.30 -3.26
N ASP A 400 -17.65 2.45 -2.94
CA ASP A 400 -17.03 3.77 -2.95
C ASP A 400 -16.22 4.06 -1.67
N TYR A 401 -15.63 3.05 -1.04
CA TYR A 401 -14.54 3.17 -0.05
C TYR A 401 -14.84 3.91 1.26
N TRP A 402 -16.12 4.14 1.59
CA TRP A 402 -16.50 4.64 2.90
C TRP A 402 -16.44 3.53 3.93
N ASN A 403 -15.74 3.79 5.03
CA ASN A 403 -15.84 2.96 6.23
C ASN A 403 -17.16 3.28 6.94
N ILE A 404 -17.96 2.25 7.18
CA ILE A 404 -19.25 2.36 7.83
C ILE A 404 -19.23 1.52 9.11
N LYS A 405 -19.62 2.14 10.21
CA LYS A 405 -19.83 1.48 11.49
C LYS A 405 -21.29 1.08 11.62
N LEU A 406 -21.52 -0.13 12.12
CA LEU A 406 -22.86 -0.67 12.40
C LEU A 406 -23.05 -0.80 13.92
N PRO A 407 -23.38 0.30 14.64
CA PRO A 407 -23.43 0.29 16.12
C PRO A 407 -24.52 -0.62 16.69
N GLY A 408 -25.59 -0.90 15.92
CA GLY A 408 -26.70 -1.77 16.33
C GLY A 408 -26.46 -3.26 16.12
N VAL A 409 -25.30 -3.68 15.58
CA VAL A 409 -25.02 -5.08 15.25
C VAL A 409 -24.09 -5.67 16.30
N ASP A 410 -24.58 -6.70 16.99
CA ASP A 410 -23.77 -7.47 17.92
C ASP A 410 -22.49 -7.98 17.22
N PRO A 411 -21.28 -7.78 17.81
CA PRO A 411 -20.03 -8.24 17.25
C PRO A 411 -19.99 -9.74 16.87
N VAL A 412 -20.76 -10.58 17.57
CA VAL A 412 -20.92 -12.02 17.29
C VAL A 412 -21.75 -12.24 16.03
N MET A 413 -22.84 -11.47 15.85
CA MET A 413 -23.61 -11.52 14.59
C MET A 413 -22.78 -10.99 13.42
N ALA A 414 -22.05 -9.89 13.61
CA ALA A 414 -21.16 -9.34 12.59
C ALA A 414 -20.04 -10.32 12.20
N ALA A 415 -19.57 -11.16 13.13
CA ALA A 415 -18.61 -12.22 12.82
C ALA A 415 -19.19 -13.27 11.87
N GLY A 416 -20.48 -13.63 12.03
CA GLY A 416 -21.19 -14.54 11.13
C GLY A 416 -21.38 -14.00 9.71
N TRP A 417 -21.30 -12.68 9.52
CA TRP A 417 -21.45 -12.02 8.22
C TRP A 417 -20.13 -11.60 7.59
N THR A 418 -19.00 -11.83 8.25
CA THR A 418 -17.69 -11.46 7.69
C THR A 418 -17.50 -12.09 6.32
N GLY A 419 -17.20 -11.27 5.31
CA GLY A 419 -17.11 -11.72 3.93
C GLY A 419 -18.42 -11.74 3.15
N GLN A 420 -19.52 -11.21 3.70
CA GLN A 420 -20.78 -11.03 2.98
C GLN A 420 -20.94 -9.57 2.53
N GLU A 421 -21.62 -9.35 1.40
CA GLU A 421 -22.12 -8.03 1.03
C GLU A 421 -23.51 -7.80 1.64
N VAL A 422 -23.69 -6.66 2.30
CA VAL A 422 -24.96 -6.24 2.89
C VAL A 422 -25.27 -4.81 2.46
N ASP A 423 -26.55 -4.53 2.24
CA ASP A 423 -27.04 -3.18 1.98
C ASP A 423 -27.19 -2.43 3.30
N VAL A 424 -26.64 -1.22 3.37
CA VAL A 424 -26.56 -0.42 4.58
C VAL A 424 -27.08 0.98 4.29
N ARG A 425 -28.13 1.38 5.00
CA ARG A 425 -28.64 2.74 4.98
C ARG A 425 -27.77 3.62 5.86
N ILE A 426 -27.26 4.71 5.31
CA ILE A 426 -26.44 5.66 6.07
C ILE A 426 -27.35 6.58 6.87
N VAL A 427 -27.27 6.49 8.19
CA VAL A 427 -28.12 7.25 9.13
C VAL A 427 -27.38 8.40 9.79
N GLY A 428 -26.04 8.36 9.78
CA GLY A 428 -25.23 9.32 10.50
C GLY A 428 -23.78 9.38 10.05
N THR A 429 -23.03 10.24 10.71
CA THR A 429 -21.60 10.46 10.53
C THR A 429 -20.97 10.60 11.92
N GLU A 430 -19.76 10.10 12.08
CA GLU A 430 -19.00 10.18 13.33
C GLU A 430 -17.61 10.73 13.03
N VAL A 431 -17.27 11.87 13.63
CA VAL A 431 -15.93 12.45 13.52
C VAL A 431 -15.03 11.83 14.59
N GLN A 432 -13.98 11.14 14.15
CA GLN A 432 -12.94 10.63 15.03
C GLN A 432 -11.95 11.76 15.33
N ILE A 433 -12.17 12.49 16.42
CA ILE A 433 -11.38 13.68 16.81
C ILE A 433 -9.87 13.37 16.87
N ASN A 434 -9.48 12.18 17.36
CA ASN A 434 -8.06 11.84 17.52
C ASN A 434 -7.36 11.35 16.24
N GLN A 435 -8.12 11.02 15.18
CA GLN A 435 -7.57 10.48 13.93
C GLN A 435 -7.77 11.41 12.73
N ASN A 436 -8.47 12.55 12.93
CA ASN A 436 -8.89 13.41 11.83
C ASN A 436 -9.52 12.60 10.68
N ASP A 437 -10.43 11.71 11.08
CA ASP A 437 -11.17 10.85 10.17
C ASP A 437 -12.67 10.99 10.39
N CYS A 438 -13.46 10.63 9.38
CA CYS A 438 -14.91 10.67 9.42
C CYS A 438 -15.44 9.30 9.00
N HIS A 439 -16.14 8.64 9.91
CA HIS A 439 -16.77 7.35 9.65
C HIS A 439 -18.24 7.59 9.38
N LEU A 440 -18.82 6.82 8.46
CA LEU A 440 -20.27 6.78 8.32
C LEU A 440 -20.85 5.88 9.41
N ILE A 441 -22.05 6.21 9.87
CA ILE A 441 -22.86 5.36 10.73
C ILE A 441 -24.00 4.82 9.86
N GLY A 442 -24.17 3.51 9.88
CA GLY A 442 -25.21 2.86 9.10
C GLY A 442 -26.00 1.83 9.89
N GLU A 443 -27.15 1.51 9.32
CA GLU A 443 -28.03 0.42 9.75
C GLU A 443 -28.24 -0.51 8.56
N ILE A 444 -28.34 -1.81 8.82
CA ILE A 444 -28.58 -2.78 7.74
C ILE A 444 -29.96 -2.52 7.17
N ASP A 445 -30.02 -2.35 5.85
CA ASP A 445 -31.27 -2.20 5.12
C ASP A 445 -31.78 -3.62 4.83
N GLY A 446 -32.62 -4.16 5.73
CA GLY A 446 -33.08 -5.54 5.74
C GLY A 446 -34.51 -5.67 6.24
#